data_AF-D7SUF7-F1
#
_entry.id   AF-D7SUF7-F1
#
_cell.length_a   1.000
_cell.length_b   1.000
_cell.length_c   1.000
_cell.angle_alpha   90.00
_cell.angle_beta   90.00
_cell.angle_gamma   90.00
#
_symmetry.space_group_name_H-M   'P 1'
#
loop_
_entity.id
_entity.type
_entity.pdbx_description
1 polymer ?
#
loop_
_entity_poly.entity_id
_entity_poly.type
_entity_poly.pdbx_seq_one_letter_code
_entity_poly.pdbx_strand_id
1 'polypeptide(L)'
;MGSQEYRLGVGVKVVADKSVVCHKQKYPYAVFYCHAIHNTRVYTLPFVGTEDGTKSEVVVSCHIDTSAWNPKHAAFKVLKVKPGTVPVCDFLPHDDIIWIPK
;
A
#
# COMPACT_ATOMS: atom_id res chain seq x y z
N MET A 1 -21.89 6.46 -9.83
CA MET A 1 -21.28 5.42 -8.98
C MET A 1 -21.16 6.01 -7.59
N GLY A 2 -21.80 5.41 -6.59
CA GLY A 2 -21.74 5.91 -5.21
C GLY A 2 -20.35 5.71 -4.62
N SER A 3 -19.92 6.60 -3.73
CA SER A 3 -18.75 6.41 -2.89
C SER A 3 -19.16 5.61 -1.65
N GLN A 4 -18.51 4.49 -1.39
CA GLN A 4 -18.67 3.70 -0.17
C GLN A 4 -17.54 4.04 0.80
N GLU A 5 -17.87 4.32 2.06
CA GLU A 5 -16.88 4.41 3.13
C GLU A 5 -16.57 3.02 3.70
N TYR A 6 -15.31 2.83 4.12
CA TYR A 6 -14.82 1.57 4.68
C TYR A 6 -14.12 1.82 6.01
N ARG A 7 -14.26 0.86 6.92
CA ARG A 7 -13.47 0.77 8.16
C ARG A 7 -12.53 -0.41 8.12
N LEU A 8 -11.39 -0.28 8.79
CA LEU A 8 -10.46 -1.38 9.00
C LEU A 8 -11.11 -2.43 9.92
N GLY A 9 -11.08 -3.68 9.49
CA GLY A 9 -11.43 -4.83 10.31
C GLY A 9 -10.26 -5.28 11.19
N VAL A 10 -10.53 -6.29 12.02
CA VAL A 10 -9.51 -6.93 12.86
C VAL A 10 -8.90 -8.12 12.11
N GLY A 11 -7.58 -8.30 12.22
CA GLY A 11 -6.87 -9.46 11.67
C GLY A 11 -5.88 -9.12 10.57
N VAL A 12 -4.94 -8.21 10.85
CA VAL A 12 -3.81 -7.92 9.95
C VAL A 12 -2.91 -9.15 9.84
N LYS A 13 -2.55 -9.52 8.61
CA LYS A 13 -1.65 -10.64 8.31
C LYS A 13 -0.45 -10.14 7.52
N VAL A 14 0.74 -10.61 7.86
CA VAL A 14 1.93 -10.43 7.03
C VAL A 14 1.85 -11.43 5.88
N VAL A 15 2.03 -10.96 4.64
CA VAL A 15 2.02 -11.84 3.46
C VAL A 15 3.40 -11.96 2.80
N ALA A 16 4.26 -10.94 2.87
CA ALA A 16 5.64 -11.01 2.36
C ALA A 16 6.55 -9.91 2.92
N ASP A 17 7.85 -10.18 2.96
CA ASP A 17 8.92 -9.19 3.28
C ASP A 17 9.66 -8.68 2.03
N LYS A 18 9.18 -9.06 0.85
CA LYS A 18 9.70 -8.62 -0.45
C LYS A 18 8.55 -8.50 -1.43
N SER A 19 8.57 -7.46 -2.25
CA SER A 19 7.55 -7.25 -3.27
C SER A 19 8.07 -6.45 -4.46
N VAL A 20 7.38 -6.62 -5.58
CA VAL A 20 7.48 -5.73 -6.75
C VAL A 20 6.13 -5.05 -6.92
N VAL A 21 6.12 -3.72 -6.90
CA VAL A 21 4.91 -2.91 -7.13
C VAL A 21 4.90 -2.47 -8.59
N CYS A 22 3.75 -2.62 -9.23
CA CYS A 22 3.51 -2.30 -10.62
C CYS A 22 2.36 -1.29 -10.73
N HIS A 23 2.68 -0.09 -11.20
CA HIS A 23 1.72 1.00 -11.36
C HIS A 23 1.14 1.03 -12.77
N LYS A 24 -0.19 1.04 -12.88
CA LYS A 24 -0.85 1.14 -14.19
C LYS A 24 -0.54 2.49 -14.83
N GLN A 25 -0.07 2.45 -16.07
CA GLN A 25 0.21 3.65 -16.84
C GLN A 25 -1.03 4.13 -17.58
N LYS A 26 -1.14 5.45 -17.76
CA LYS A 26 -2.22 6.07 -18.55
C LYS A 26 -1.97 5.82 -20.04
N TYR A 27 -2.25 4.61 -20.50
CA TYR A 27 -2.02 4.15 -21.86
C TYR A 27 -3.23 3.34 -22.37
N PRO A 28 -3.52 3.32 -23.69
CA PRO A 28 -4.68 2.59 -24.22
C PRO A 28 -4.66 1.07 -23.97
N TYR A 29 -3.48 0.52 -23.69
CA TYR A 29 -3.27 -0.89 -23.37
C TYR A 29 -2.80 -1.06 -21.92
N ALA A 30 -2.92 -2.28 -21.39
CA ALA A 30 -2.48 -2.64 -20.05
C ALA A 30 -0.94 -2.62 -19.93
N VAL A 31 -0.39 -1.43 -19.68
CA VAL A 31 1.04 -1.20 -19.46
C VAL A 31 1.26 -0.83 -18.00
N PHE A 32 2.24 -1.47 -17.38
CA PHE A 32 2.58 -1.27 -15.97
C PHE A 32 4.05 -0.86 -15.84
N TYR A 33 4.31 0.16 -15.03
CA TYR A 33 5.66 0.50 -14.58
C TYR A 33 5.93 -0.20 -13.26
N CYS A 34 6.84 -1.16 -13.27
CA CYS A 34 7.16 -1.98 -12.11
C CYS A 34 8.49 -1.59 -11.47
N HIS A 35 8.54 -1.57 -10.14
CA HIS A 35 9.76 -1.36 -9.38
C HIS A 35 9.76 -2.20 -8.10
N ALA A 36 10.95 -2.60 -7.68
CA ALA A 36 11.18 -3.28 -6.41
C ALA A 36 11.69 -2.26 -5.40
N ILE A 37 11.16 -2.30 -4.20
CA ILE A 37 11.58 -1.42 -3.11
C ILE A 37 12.15 -2.31 -2.02
N HIS A 38 13.38 -2.02 -1.62
CA HIS A 38 14.02 -2.74 -0.54
C HIS A 38 13.34 -2.42 0.80
N ASN A 39 13.41 -3.36 1.75
CA ASN A 39 12.86 -3.21 3.10
C ASN A 39 11.36 -2.90 3.12
N THR A 40 10.58 -3.55 2.25
CA THR A 40 9.12 -3.50 2.30
C THR A 40 8.56 -4.71 3.06
N ARG A 41 7.38 -4.53 3.64
CA ARG A 41 6.55 -5.62 4.14
C ARG A 41 5.14 -5.41 3.65
N VAL A 42 4.56 -6.46 3.10
CA VAL A 42 3.21 -6.47 2.56
C VAL A 42 2.30 -7.11 3.60
N TYR A 43 1.15 -6.48 3.80
CA TYR A 43 0.11 -6.95 4.71
C TYR A 43 -1.21 -7.10 3.98
N THR A 44 -2.05 -8.01 4.48
CA THR A 44 -3.47 -8.02 4.15
C THR A 44 -4.30 -7.77 5.39
N LEU A 45 -5.41 -7.07 5.22
CA LEU A 45 -6.36 -6.82 6.30
C LEU A 45 -7.79 -6.66 5.77
N PRO A 46 -8.81 -6.99 6.59
CA PRO A 46 -10.18 -6.84 6.16
C PRO A 46 -10.59 -5.36 6.09
N PHE A 47 -11.33 -5.01 5.04
CA PHE A 47 -12.12 -3.78 4.94
C PHE A 47 -13.60 -4.15 5.10
N VAL A 48 -14.34 -3.33 5.85
CA VAL A 48 -15.78 -3.52 6.04
C VAL A 48 -16.50 -2.23 5.62
N GLY A 49 -17.41 -2.34 4.66
CA GLY A 49 -18.28 -1.24 4.23
C GLY A 49 -19.09 -0.72 5.43
N THR A 50 -19.11 0.59 5.62
CA THR A 50 -19.80 1.22 6.74
C THR A 50 -21.31 1.19 6.60
N GLU A 51 -21.83 1.19 5.37
CA GLU A 51 -23.27 1.26 5.07
C GLU A 51 -23.91 -0.12 4.94
N ASP A 52 -23.26 -1.04 4.23
CA ASP A 52 -23.81 -2.35 3.86
C ASP A 52 -23.13 -3.54 4.56
N GLY A 53 -22.03 -3.29 5.29
CA GLY A 53 -21.24 -4.34 5.93
C GLY A 53 -20.45 -5.22 4.96
N THR A 54 -20.35 -4.84 3.69
CA THR A 54 -19.61 -5.60 2.66
C THR A 54 -18.17 -5.82 3.11
N LYS A 55 -17.72 -7.07 3.06
CA LYS A 55 -16.35 -7.43 3.46
C LYS A 55 -15.48 -7.59 2.22
N SER A 56 -14.35 -6.92 2.23
CA SER A 56 -13.27 -7.10 1.25
C SER A 56 -11.95 -7.27 1.99
N GLU A 57 -10.94 -7.77 1.29
CA GLU A 57 -9.56 -7.76 1.79
C GLU A 57 -8.79 -6.70 1.01
N VAL A 58 -7.97 -5.92 1.71
CA VAL A 58 -7.07 -4.96 1.08
C VAL A 58 -5.62 -5.37 1.29
N VAL A 59 -4.78 -5.00 0.34
CA VAL A 59 -3.33 -5.16 0.43
C VAL A 59 -2.70 -3.81 0.79
N VAL A 60 -1.80 -3.83 1.76
CA VAL A 60 -1.03 -2.67 2.23
C VAL A 60 0.45 -2.95 2.04
N SER A 61 1.18 -1.99 1.48
CA SER A 61 2.64 -2.01 1.44
C SER A 61 3.16 -1.10 2.55
N CYS A 62 4.11 -1.57 3.33
CA CYS A 62 4.82 -0.77 4.32
C CYS A 62 6.32 -0.74 4.00
N HIS A 63 6.88 0.46 3.94
CA HIS A 63 8.32 0.70 3.92
C HIS A 63 8.84 0.68 5.34
N ILE A 64 9.55 -0.38 5.70
CA ILE A 64 10.05 -0.63 7.05
C ILE A 64 11.22 0.28 7.39
N ASP A 65 12.03 0.63 6.39
CA ASP A 65 13.12 1.58 6.53
C ASP A 65 13.02 2.67 5.47
N THR A 66 12.76 3.90 5.93
CA THR A 66 12.67 5.10 5.09
C THR A 66 13.86 6.03 5.29
N SER A 67 14.93 5.59 5.96
CA SER A 67 16.11 6.42 6.28
C SER A 67 16.78 7.04 5.04
N ALA A 68 16.79 6.30 3.92
CA ALA A 68 17.35 6.75 2.65
C ALA A 68 16.40 7.62 1.82
N TRP A 69 15.14 7.79 2.23
CA TRP A 69 14.19 8.61 1.48
C TRP A 69 14.55 10.10 1.57
N ASN A 70 14.18 10.85 0.53
CA ASN A 70 14.32 12.29 0.53
C ASN A 70 13.60 12.89 1.76
N PRO A 71 14.28 13.65 2.65
CA PRO A 71 13.63 14.25 3.83
C PRO A 71 12.45 15.19 3.50
N LYS A 72 12.36 15.67 2.25
CA LYS A 72 11.24 16.49 1.75
C LYS A 72 10.11 15.68 1.10
N HIS A 73 10.17 14.34 1.14
CA HIS A 73 9.15 13.45 0.59
C HIS A 73 7.77 13.75 1.21
N ALA A 74 6.71 13.63 0.41
CA ALA A 74 5.36 14.02 0.81
C ALA A 74 4.87 13.26 2.05
N ALA A 75 5.21 11.97 2.18
CA ALA A 75 4.84 11.13 3.32
C ALA A 75 5.25 11.74 4.67
N PHE A 76 6.46 12.33 4.76
CA PHE A 76 6.97 12.94 5.99
C PHE A 76 6.21 14.21 6.39
N LYS A 77 5.67 14.93 5.41
CA LYS A 77 4.84 16.12 5.65
C LYS A 77 3.44 15.74 6.13
N VAL A 78 2.84 14.72 5.51
CA VAL A 78 1.50 14.24 5.84
C VAL A 78 1.49 13.55 7.21
N LEU A 79 2.43 12.64 7.45
CA LEU A 79 2.51 11.87 8.69
C LEU A 79 3.21 12.61 9.83
N LYS A 80 3.87 13.73 9.55
CA LYS A 80 4.64 14.53 10.52
C LYS A 80 5.74 13.73 11.23
N VAL A 81 6.43 12.88 10.47
CA VAL A 81 7.56 12.05 10.94
C VAL A 81 8.82 12.33 10.14
N LYS A 82 9.97 11.85 10.60
CA LYS A 82 11.26 12.01 9.92
C LYS A 82 11.66 10.70 9.22
N PRO A 83 12.55 10.76 8.21
CA PRO A 83 13.14 9.55 7.62
C PRO A 83 13.69 8.60 8.67
N GLY A 84 13.37 7.30 8.55
CA GLY A 84 13.92 6.23 9.39
C GLY A 84 13.38 6.15 10.82
N THR A 85 12.45 7.02 11.24
CA THR A 85 11.92 6.96 12.62
C THR A 85 10.77 5.97 12.80
N VAL A 86 9.96 5.78 11.75
CA VAL A 86 8.82 4.86 11.75
C VAL A 86 8.65 4.26 10.35
N PRO A 87 8.02 3.07 10.25
CA PRO A 87 7.55 2.56 8.97
C PRO A 87 6.50 3.49 8.34
N VAL A 88 6.51 3.59 7.02
CA VAL A 88 5.49 4.33 6.25
C VAL A 88 4.70 3.32 5.44
N CYS A 89 3.38 3.27 5.63
CA CYS A 89 2.49 2.34 4.94
C CYS A 89 1.51 3.07 4.02
N ASP A 90 1.18 2.46 2.89
CA ASP A 90 0.20 2.96 1.94
C ASP A 90 -0.67 1.84 1.36
N PHE A 91 -1.85 2.25 0.90
CA PHE A 91 -2.71 1.43 0.05
C PHE A 91 -2.30 1.63 -1.40
N LEU A 92 -2.36 0.56 -2.17
CA LEU A 92 -2.15 0.64 -3.61
C LEU A 92 -3.35 1.31 -4.28
N PRO A 93 -3.13 2.24 -5.23
CA PRO A 93 -4.18 2.77 -6.09
C PRO A 93 -5.01 1.67 -6.76
N HIS A 94 -6.25 2.01 -7.09
CA HIS A 94 -7.11 1.15 -7.88
C HIS A 94 -6.44 0.82 -9.22
N ASP A 95 -6.33 -0.47 -9.56
CA ASP A 95 -5.61 -1.08 -10.70
C ASP A 95 -4.09 -1.30 -10.56
N ASP A 96 -3.47 -0.95 -9.44
CA ASP A 96 -2.06 -1.30 -9.21
C ASP A 96 -1.90 -2.76 -8.75
N ILE A 97 -0.79 -3.38 -9.11
CA ILE A 97 -0.51 -4.80 -8.83
C ILE A 97 0.72 -4.89 -7.93
N ILE A 98 0.66 -5.78 -6.94
CA ILE A 98 1.82 -6.16 -6.13
C ILE A 98 2.13 -7.64 -6.32
N TRP A 99 3.36 -7.92 -6.72
CA TRP A 99 3.88 -9.28 -6.85
C TRP A 99 4.70 -9.62 -5.63
N ILE A 100 4.41 -10.76 -5.01
CA ILE A 100 5.14 -11.32 -3.88
C ILE A 100 5.78 -12.66 -4.29
N PRO A 101 6.97 -13.01 -3.77
CA PRO A 101 7.57 -14.31 -4.01
C PRO A 101 6.71 -15.43 -3.41
N LYS A 102 6.83 -16.65 -3.98
CA LYS A 102 6.26 -17.87 -3.40
C LYS A 102 7.00 -18.29 -2.14
#